data_AF-A0A514BX95-F1
#
_entry.id   AF-A0A514BX95-F1
#
_cell.length_a   1.000
_cell.length_b   1.000
_cell.length_c   1.000
_cell.angle_alpha   90.00
_cell.angle_beta   90.00
_cell.angle_gamma   90.00
#
_symmetry.space_group_name_H-M   'P 1'
#
loop_
_entity.id
_entity.type
_entity.pdbx_description
1 polymer ?
#
loop_
_entity_poly.entity_id
_entity_poly.type
_entity_poly.pdbx_seq_one_letter_code
_entity_poly.pdbx_strand_id
1 'polypeptide(L)'
;MLVMLGLPALVWGIVALLGRGEWSAITAAASLLISWPASWLTWSFLVTRWRLWAYERVENLDELKAVAVEAKLIWPEGHARERTEIRSPSQKQRISEYEAAWARKRG
;
A
#
# COMPACT_ATOMS: atom_id res chain seq x y z
N MET A 1 2.08 4.05 -7.73
CA MET A 1 3.03 5.19 -7.89
C MET A 1 2.74 6.05 -9.13
N LEU A 2 2.30 5.48 -10.26
CA LEU A 2 1.88 6.28 -11.44
C LEU A 2 0.71 7.25 -11.14
N VAL A 3 -0.16 6.89 -10.20
CA VAL A 3 -1.27 7.73 -9.71
C VAL A 3 -0.80 9.00 -8.99
N MET A 4 0.44 9.03 -8.51
CA MET A 4 0.95 10.09 -7.62
C MET A 4 1.37 11.37 -8.35
N LEU A 5 1.61 11.29 -9.66
CA LEU A 5 1.88 12.45 -10.52
C LEU A 5 0.69 12.80 -11.42
N GLY A 6 -0.15 11.81 -11.75
CA GLY A 6 -1.30 12.02 -12.64
C GLY A 6 -2.37 12.93 -12.04
N LEU A 7 -2.69 12.76 -10.74
CA LEU A 7 -3.74 13.55 -10.09
C LEU A 7 -3.33 15.03 -9.89
N PRO A 8 -2.11 15.36 -9.40
CA PRO A 8 -1.67 16.75 -9.32
C PRO A 8 -1.56 17.43 -10.69
N ALA A 9 -1.08 16.73 -11.72
CA ALA A 9 -0.99 17.28 -13.07
C ALA A 9 -2.37 17.56 -13.68
N LEU A 10 -3.34 16.67 -13.44
CA LEU A 10 -4.73 16.85 -13.85
C LEU A 10 -5.38 18.05 -13.14
N VAL A 11 -5.22 18.16 -11.82
CA VAL A 11 -5.75 19.30 -11.04
C VAL A 11 -5.15 20.61 -11.52
N TRP A 12 -3.82 20.66 -11.73
CA TRP A 12 -3.16 21.83 -12.28
C TRP A 12 -3.74 22.22 -13.65
N GLY A 13 -3.90 21.26 -14.57
CA GLY A 13 -4.48 21.50 -15.90
C GLY A 13 -5.91 22.06 -15.84
N ILE A 14 -6.75 21.51 -14.95
CA ILE A 14 -8.13 22.00 -14.74
C ILE A 14 -8.12 23.43 -14.18
N VAL A 15 -7.30 23.73 -13.17
CA VAL A 15 -7.23 25.07 -12.56
C VAL A 15 -6.68 26.11 -13.54
N ALA A 16 -5.70 25.73 -14.36
CA ALA A 16 -5.17 26.58 -15.42
C ALA A 16 -6.25 26.90 -16.49
N LEU A 17 -7.04 25.90 -16.91
CA LEU A 17 -8.16 26.07 -17.86
C LEU A 17 -9.28 26.97 -17.32
N LEU A 18 -9.50 27.01 -16.00
CA LEU A 18 -10.50 27.87 -15.36
C LEU A 18 -10.07 29.35 -15.22
N GLY A 19 -8.89 29.72 -15.73
CA GLY A 19 -8.39 31.11 -15.67
C GLY A 19 -8.00 31.56 -14.26
N ARG A 20 -7.80 30.62 -13.32
CA ARG A 20 -7.40 30.88 -11.92
C ARG A 20 -5.91 30.61 -11.73
N GLY A 21 -5.09 31.20 -12.60
CA GLY A 21 -3.64 30.97 -12.65
C GLY A 21 -2.93 31.24 -11.32
N GLU A 22 -3.35 32.26 -10.56
CA GLU A 22 -2.77 32.61 -9.26
C GLU A 22 -2.91 31.50 -8.19
N TRP A 23 -3.90 30.61 -8.30
CA TRP A 23 -4.14 29.51 -7.35
C TRP A 23 -3.60 28.17 -7.86
N SER A 24 -3.16 28.10 -9.12
CA SER A 24 -2.75 26.84 -9.78
C SER A 24 -1.58 26.14 -9.09
N ALA A 25 -0.59 26.89 -8.61
CA ALA A 25 0.56 26.33 -7.90
C ALA A 25 0.19 25.81 -6.50
N ILE A 26 -0.62 26.56 -5.75
CA ILE A 26 -1.05 26.19 -4.39
C ILE A 26 -1.95 24.95 -4.43
N THR A 27 -2.90 24.90 -5.37
CA THR A 27 -3.81 23.76 -5.53
C THR A 27 -3.08 22.50 -6.01
N ALA A 28 -2.10 22.62 -6.90
CA ALA A 28 -1.24 21.51 -7.30
C ALA A 28 -0.39 20.99 -6.14
N ALA A 29 0.24 21.89 -5.37
CA ALA A 29 1.03 21.53 -4.19
C ALA A 29 0.17 20.86 -3.11
N ALA A 30 -1.00 21.43 -2.79
CA ALA A 30 -1.93 20.85 -1.82
C ALA A 30 -2.43 19.46 -2.27
N SER A 31 -2.73 19.30 -3.55
CA SER A 31 -3.16 18.01 -4.10
C SER A 31 -2.09 16.94 -3.96
N LEU A 32 -0.82 17.27 -4.23
CA LEU A 32 0.29 16.34 -4.06
C LEU A 32 0.49 15.99 -2.58
N LEU A 33 0.44 16.99 -1.69
CA LEU A 33 0.62 16.81 -0.25
C LEU A 33 -0.50 16.00 0.41
N ILE A 34 -1.72 16.02 -0.13
CA ILE A 34 -2.85 15.27 0.41
C ILE A 34 -2.95 13.88 -0.24
N SER A 35 -2.83 13.81 -1.57
CA SER A 35 -3.03 12.56 -2.30
C SER A 35 -1.94 11.54 -2.04
N TRP A 36 -0.69 11.97 -1.84
CA TRP A 36 0.42 11.06 -1.56
C TRP A 36 0.23 10.34 -0.22
N PRO A 37 0.06 11.02 0.93
CA PRO A 37 -0.17 10.36 2.21
C PRO A 37 -1.47 9.57 2.23
N ALA A 38 -2.56 10.08 1.64
CA ALA A 38 -3.82 9.36 1.59
C ALA A 38 -3.68 8.03 0.84
N SER A 39 -3.06 8.04 -0.34
CA SER A 39 -2.80 6.82 -1.13
C SER A 39 -1.93 5.84 -0.36
N TRP A 40 -0.89 6.34 0.32
CA TRP A 40 -0.01 5.51 1.13
C TRP A 40 -0.77 4.85 2.28
N LEU A 41 -1.57 5.61 3.03
CA LEU A 41 -2.40 5.10 4.14
C LEU A 41 -3.43 4.08 3.67
N THR A 42 -4.09 4.34 2.54
CA THR A 42 -5.03 3.39 1.94
C THR A 42 -4.35 2.07 1.61
N TRP A 43 -3.20 2.10 0.94
CA TRP A 43 -2.40 0.89 0.69
C TRP A 43 -2.00 0.20 2.00
N SER A 44 -1.46 0.94 2.96
CA SER A 44 -1.02 0.43 4.26
C SER A 44 -2.11 -0.31 5.04
N PHE A 45 -3.37 0.09 4.89
CA PHE A 45 -4.52 -0.58 5.51
C PHE A 45 -5.01 -1.79 4.68
N LEU A 46 -5.17 -1.61 3.38
CA LEU A 46 -5.72 -2.64 2.50
C LEU A 46 -4.78 -3.84 2.36
N VAL A 47 -3.47 -3.61 2.32
CA VAL A 47 -2.47 -4.68 2.18
C VAL A 47 -2.51 -5.66 3.35
N THR A 48 -2.71 -5.18 4.58
CA THR A 48 -2.87 -6.04 5.77
C THR A 48 -4.11 -6.92 5.67
N ARG A 49 -5.23 -6.35 5.21
CA ARG A 49 -6.49 -7.08 5.04
C ARG A 49 -6.38 -8.12 3.91
N TRP A 50 -5.76 -7.73 2.80
CA TRP A 50 -5.46 -8.64 1.69
C TRP A 50 -4.57 -9.79 2.15
N ARG A 51 -3.51 -9.53 2.92
CA ARG A 51 -2.56 -10.54 3.40
C ARG A 51 -3.28 -11.61 4.24
N LEU A 52 -4.10 -11.19 5.20
CA LEU A 52 -4.89 -12.12 6.01
C LEU A 52 -5.87 -12.94 5.17
N TRP A 53 -6.58 -12.29 4.24
CA TRP A 53 -7.51 -12.97 3.34
C TRP A 53 -6.80 -14.00 2.44
N ALA A 54 -5.58 -13.69 1.98
CA ALA A 54 -4.79 -14.57 1.14
C ALA A 54 -4.22 -15.76 1.93
N TYR A 55 -3.69 -15.51 3.14
CA TYR A 55 -3.15 -16.56 4.01
C TYR A 55 -4.20 -17.63 4.37
N GLU A 56 -5.48 -17.25 4.44
CA GLU A 56 -6.59 -18.18 4.65
C GLU A 56 -6.88 -19.11 3.45
N ARG A 57 -6.45 -18.74 2.24
CA ARG A 57 -6.92 -19.33 0.97
C ARG A 57 -5.83 -20.00 0.15
N VAL A 58 -4.57 -19.74 0.46
CA VAL A 58 -3.44 -20.37 -0.23
C VAL A 58 -2.90 -21.52 0.59
N GLU A 59 -2.46 -22.56 -0.11
CA GLU A 59 -1.81 -23.71 0.52
C GLU A 59 -0.33 -23.45 0.76
N ASN A 60 0.33 -22.68 -0.12
CA ASN A 60 1.75 -22.34 -0.05
C ASN A 60 1.97 -20.86 0.25
N LEU A 61 2.42 -20.56 1.47
CA LEU A 61 2.65 -19.18 1.91
C LEU A 61 3.93 -18.58 1.33
N ASP A 62 4.97 -19.37 1.05
CA ASP A 62 6.24 -18.84 0.54
C ASP A 62 6.07 -18.35 -0.91
N GLU A 63 5.36 -19.14 -1.72
CA GLU A 63 5.05 -18.78 -3.10
C GLU A 63 4.17 -17.52 -3.15
N LEU A 64 3.13 -17.44 -2.32
CA LEU A 64 2.31 -16.23 -2.20
C LEU A 64 3.16 -15.00 -1.89
N LYS A 65 4.09 -15.10 -0.93
CA LYS A 65 4.97 -13.99 -0.55
C LYS A 65 5.91 -13.61 -1.70
N ALA A 66 6.52 -14.59 -2.35
CA ALA A 66 7.44 -14.36 -3.48
C ALA A 66 6.73 -13.60 -4.62
N VAL A 67 5.56 -14.09 -5.04
CA VAL A 67 4.75 -13.45 -6.09
C VAL A 67 4.28 -12.06 -5.67
N ALA A 68 3.87 -11.88 -4.40
CA ALA A 68 3.42 -10.58 -3.92
C ALA A 68 4.54 -9.53 -3.86
N VAL A 69 5.78 -9.95 -3.58
CA VAL A 69 6.96 -9.07 -3.66
C VAL A 69 7.30 -8.74 -5.11
N GLU A 70 7.26 -9.73 -6.01
CA GLU A 70 7.48 -9.53 -7.45
C GLU A 70 6.45 -8.56 -8.05
N ALA A 71 5.18 -8.72 -7.68
CA ALA A 71 4.08 -7.83 -8.06
C ALA A 71 4.14 -6.45 -7.38
N LYS A 72 5.13 -6.19 -6.51
CA LYS A 72 5.30 -4.96 -5.73
C LYS A 72 4.09 -4.63 -4.84
N LEU A 73 3.34 -5.66 -4.43
CA LEU A 73 2.18 -5.51 -3.57
C LEU A 73 2.59 -5.38 -2.10
N ILE A 74 3.58 -6.17 -1.70
CA ILE A 74 4.17 -6.14 -0.36
C ILE A 74 5.67 -5.87 -0.44
N TRP A 75 6.24 -5.39 0.66
CA TRP A 75 7.69 -5.30 0.80
C TRP A 75 8.28 -6.69 1.11
N PRO A 76 9.55 -6.93 0.71
CA PRO A 76 10.29 -8.09 1.19
C PRO A 76 10.38 -8.07 2.72
N GLU A 77 10.40 -9.25 3.33
CA GLU A 77 10.53 -9.40 4.77
C GLU A 77 11.80 -8.72 5.29
N GLY A 78 11.68 -8.02 6.43
CA GLY A 78 12.80 -7.31 7.05
C GLY A 78 13.12 -5.95 6.39
N HIS A 79 12.47 -5.58 5.29
CA HIS A 79 12.65 -4.26 4.70
C HIS A 79 11.98 -3.18 5.58
N ALA A 80 12.66 -2.06 5.83
CA ALA A 80 12.14 -0.94 6.63
C ALA A 80 10.73 -0.45 6.25
N ARG A 81 10.33 -0.57 4.98
CA ARG A 81 9.01 -0.16 4.48
C ARG A 81 7.91 -1.18 4.78
N GLU A 82 8.23 -2.42 5.18
CA GLU A 82 7.26 -3.37 5.72
C GLU A 82 6.58 -2.81 6.98
N ARG A 83 7.31 -2.02 7.77
CA ARG A 83 6.79 -1.37 8.99
C ARG A 83 5.73 -0.31 8.72
N THR A 84 5.55 0.09 7.47
CA THR A 84 4.52 1.06 7.08
C THR A 84 3.16 0.42 6.86
N GLU A 85 3.07 -0.92 6.91
CA GLU A 85 1.80 -1.62 6.96
C GLU A 85 1.11 -1.35 8.31
N ILE A 86 -0.15 -0.92 8.27
CA ILE A 86 -0.93 -0.65 9.48
C ILE A 86 -1.59 -1.96 9.88
N ARG A 87 -1.15 -2.51 11.02
CA ARG A 87 -1.61 -3.80 11.56
C ARG A 87 -2.07 -3.62 13.01
N SER A 88 -3.30 -4.01 13.32
CA SER A 88 -3.77 -4.09 14.71
C SER A 88 -3.05 -5.23 15.46
N PRO A 89 -3.03 -5.23 16.80
CA PRO A 89 -2.44 -6.32 17.57
C PRO A 89 -3.03 -7.70 17.21
N SER A 90 -4.35 -7.79 17.03
CA SER A 90 -5.03 -9.03 16.63
C SER A 90 -4.64 -9.48 15.22
N GLN A 91 -4.48 -8.56 14.27
CA GLN A 91 -4.03 -8.88 12.92
C GLN A 91 -2.59 -9.40 12.92
N LYS A 92 -1.69 -8.78 13.70
CA LYS A 92 -0.30 -9.24 13.85
C LYS A 92 -0.24 -10.66 14.40
N GLN A 93 -1.04 -10.94 15.43
CA GLN A 93 -1.12 -12.28 16.01
C GLN A 93 -1.60 -13.30 14.98
N ARG A 94 -2.68 -13.03 14.25
CA ARG A 94 -3.20 -13.95 13.22
C ARG A 94 -2.18 -14.22 12.12
N ILE A 95 -1.49 -13.20 11.62
CA ILE A 95 -0.41 -13.36 10.62
C ILE A 95 0.68 -14.29 11.17
N SER A 96 1.11 -14.07 12.41
CA SER A 96 2.12 -14.91 13.07
C SER A 96 1.65 -16.36 13.25
N GLU A 97 0.37 -16.59 13.54
CA GLU A 97 -0.20 -17.93 13.68
C GLU A 97 -0.17 -18.70 12.36
N TYR A 98 -0.55 -18.07 11.25
CA TYR A 98 -0.46 -18.66 9.91
C TYR A 98 0.99 -19.01 9.53
N GLU A 99 1.93 -18.10 9.80
CA GLU A 99 3.34 -18.30 9.48
C GLU A 99 3.96 -19.42 10.32
N ALA A 100 3.62 -19.49 11.61
CA ALA A 100 4.05 -20.58 12.49
C ALA A 100 3.43 -21.93 12.07
N ALA A 101 2.15 -21.94 11.69
CA ALA A 101 1.50 -23.15 11.18
C ALA A 101 2.12 -23.63 9.87
N TRP A 102 2.48 -22.72 8.97
CA TRP A 102 3.20 -23.04 7.73
C TRP A 102 4.61 -23.56 7.99
N ALA A 103 5.37 -22.94 8.90
CA ALA A 103 6.69 -23.42 9.28
C ALA A 103 6.66 -24.87 9.81
N ARG A 104 5.65 -25.21 10.63
CA ARG A 104 5.44 -26.58 11.12
C ARG A 104 5.08 -27.59 10.03
N LYS A 105 4.53 -27.16 8.90
CA LYS A 105 4.20 -28.06 7.77
C LYS A 105 5.41 -28.33 6.86
N ARG A 106 6.39 -27.43 6.83
CA ARG A 106 7.60 -27.53 5.99
C ARG A 106 8.76 -28.29 6.64
N GLY A 107 8.81 -28.28 7.98
CA GLY A 107 9.79 -29.06 8.75
C GLY A 107 9.31 -30.46 9.03
#